data_AF-A0A971QNP8-F1
#
_entry.id   AF-A0A971QNP8-F1
#
_cell.length_a   1.000
_cell.length_b   1.000
_cell.length_c   1.000
_cell.angle_alpha   90.00
_cell.angle_beta   90.00
_cell.angle_gamma   90.00
#
_symmetry.space_group_name_H-M   'P 1'
#
loop_
_entity.id
_entity.type
_entity.pdbx_description
1 polymer ?
#
loop_
_entity_poly.entity_id
_entity_poly.type
_entity_poly.pdbx_seq_one_letter_code
_entity_poly.pdbx_strand_id
1 'polypeptide(L)' 'MIERLMQGWRFSPTRDDTKRLHPDLIPWTKLTEPTREYDRTAIRAWPEVFQRAGLSILK' A
#
# COMPACT_ATOMS: atom_id res chain seq x y z
N MET A 1 -2.09 5.33 -3.67
CA MET A 1 -1.46 5.39 -5.02
C MET A 1 -1.52 6.79 -5.63
N ILE A 2 -2.68 7.45 -5.70
CA ILE A 2 -2.84 8.80 -6.29
C ILE A 2 -1.84 9.81 -5.70
N GLU A 3 -1.68 9.82 -4.38
CA GLU A 3 -0.74 10.71 -3.68
C GLU A 3 0.70 10.59 -4.22
N ARG A 4 1.22 9.38 -4.40
CA ARG A 4 2.57 9.15 -4.95
C ARG A 4 2.68 9.65 -6.39
N LEU A 5 1.65 9.43 -7.21
CA LEU A 5 1.62 9.94 -8.58
C LEU A 5 1.63 11.48 -8.61
N MET A 6 0.88 12.14 -7.72
CA MET A 6 0.89 13.60 -7.58
C MET A 6 2.24 14.14 -7.09
N GLN A 7 2.96 13.35 -6.28
CA GLN A 7 4.33 13.64 -5.88
C GLN A 7 5.35 13.30 -6.98
N GLY A 8 4.92 13.01 -8.21
CA GLY A 8 5.80 12.77 -9.35
C GLY A 8 6.43 11.39 -9.39
N TRP A 9 5.95 10.43 -8.58
CA TRP A 9 6.38 9.05 -8.69
C TRP A 9 5.88 8.39 -9.96
N ARG A 10 6.69 7.50 -10.55
CA ARG A 10 6.39 6.82 -11.81
C ARG A 10 6.67 5.33 -11.71
N PHE A 11 5.95 4.55 -12.52
CA PHE A 11 6.24 3.14 -12.69
C PHE A 11 7.64 2.93 -13.28
N SER A 12 8.37 1.96 -12.73
CA SER A 12 9.62 1.44 -13.27
C SER A 12 9.81 0.01 -12.76
N PRO A 13 10.35 -0.93 -13.57
CA PRO A 13 10.66 -2.29 -13.11
C PRO A 13 11.60 -2.33 -11.90
N THR A 14 12.41 -1.29 -11.72
CA THR A 14 13.34 -1.12 -10.60
C THR A 14 12.96 0.09 -9.75
N ARG A 15 13.17 -0.04 -8.43
CA ARG A 15 12.95 1.05 -7.48
C ARG A 15 14.15 2.01 -7.47
N ASP A 16 13.87 3.30 -7.53
CA ASP A 16 14.85 4.39 -7.39
C ASP A 16 14.16 5.56 -6.69
N ASP A 17 14.39 5.72 -5.39
CA ASP A 17 13.69 6.72 -4.59
C ASP A 17 14.13 8.15 -4.93
N THR A 18 15.38 8.33 -5.37
CA THR A 18 15.92 9.63 -5.81
C THR A 18 15.19 10.11 -7.07
N LYS A 19 14.91 9.19 -8.00
CA LYS A 19 14.15 9.48 -9.23
C LYS A 19 12.64 9.25 -9.09
N ARG A 20 12.17 8.88 -7.89
CA ARG A 20 10.77 8.57 -7.57
C ARG A 20 10.21 7.47 -8.47
N LEU A 21 10.95 6.39 -8.66
CA LEU A 21 10.57 5.24 -9.47
C LEU A 21 10.17 4.06 -8.57
N HIS A 22 9.04 3.42 -8.86
CA HIS A 22 8.57 2.28 -8.06
C HIS A 22 7.85 1.22 -8.93
N PRO A 23 8.14 -0.08 -8.75
CA PRO A 23 7.53 -1.16 -9.55
C PRO A 23 6.05 -1.36 -9.27
N ASP A 24 5.62 -1.17 -8.03
CA ASP A 24 4.22 -1.40 -7.64
C ASP A 24 3.26 -0.23 -7.99
N LEU A 25 3.71 0.77 -8.75
CA LEU A 25 2.84 1.84 -9.26
C LEU A 25 2.05 1.39 -10.50
N ILE A 26 1.32 0.28 -10.34
CA ILE A 26 0.47 -0.36 -11.34
C ILE A 26 -0.91 -0.66 -10.74
N PRO A 27 -1.94 -0.95 -11.57
CA PRO A 27 -3.26 -1.32 -11.05
C PRO A 27 -3.18 -2.47 -10.05
N TRP A 28 -4.00 -2.43 -8.99
CA TRP A 28 -4.05 -3.44 -7.92
C TRP A 28 -4.18 -4.88 -8.46
N THR A 29 -4.96 -5.08 -9.53
CA THR A 29 -5.17 -6.39 -10.16
C THR A 29 -3.91 -6.96 -10.81
N LYS A 30 -2.90 -6.12 -11.09
CA LYS A 30 -1.61 -6.50 -11.69
C LYS A 30 -0.49 -6.68 -10.68
N LEU A 31 -0.72 -6.37 -9.40
CA LEU A 31 0.25 -6.63 -8.36
C LEU A 31 0.44 -8.13 -8.15
N THR A 32 1.64 -8.50 -7.70
CA THR A 32 1.91 -9.88 -7.31
C THR A 32 1.09 -10.24 -6.07
N GLU A 33 0.71 -11.52 -5.93
CA GLU A 33 -0.03 -11.96 -4.74
C GLU A 33 0.71 -11.69 -3.43
N PRO A 34 2.04 -11.91 -3.33
CA PRO A 34 2.79 -11.52 -2.13
C PRO A 34 2.66 -10.04 -1.77
N THR A 35 2.73 -9.13 -2.76
CA THR A 35 2.53 -7.69 -2.53
C THR A 35 1.12 -7.40 -2.02
N ARG A 36 0.09 -8.00 -2.63
CA ARG A 36 -1.31 -7.82 -2.17
C ARG A 36 -1.52 -8.35 -0.76
N GLU A 37 -0.90 -9.49 -0.46
CA GLU A 37 -1.06 -10.15 0.84
C GLU A 37 -0.33 -9.40 1.95
N TYR A 38 0.80 -8.75 1.64
CA TYR A 38 1.45 -7.81 2.56
C TYR A 38 0.49 -6.69 2.98
N ASP A 39 -0.13 -6.02 2.01
CA ASP A 39 -1.08 -4.94 2.28
C ASP A 39 -2.32 -5.43 3.05
N ARG A 40 -2.87 -6.59 2.69
CA ARG A 40 -4.01 -7.19 3.41
C ARG A 40 -3.65 -7.56 4.84
N THR A 41 -2.46 -8.12 5.07
CA THR A 41 -1.99 -8.49 6.41
C THR A 41 -1.91 -7.27 7.31
N ALA A 42 -1.42 -6.14 6.79
CA ALA A 42 -1.41 -4.87 7.53
C ALA A 42 -2.83 -4.43 7.94
N ILE A 43 -3.80 -4.48 7.03
CA ILE A 43 -5.20 -4.14 7.33
C ILE A 43 -5.85 -5.13 8.30
N ARG A 44 -5.54 -6.43 8.21
CA ARG A 44 -6.09 -7.44 9.13
C ARG A 44 -5.63 -7.24 10.58
N ALA A 45 -4.53 -6.53 10.82
CA ALA A 45 -4.09 -6.18 12.17
C ALA A 45 -4.84 -4.99 12.78
N TRP A 46 -5.56 -4.20 11.96
CA TRP A 46 -6.21 -2.97 12.42
C TRP A 46 -7.28 -3.16 13.51
N PRO A 47 -8.13 -4.20 13.48
CA PRO A 47 -9.11 -4.41 14.55
C PRO A 47 -8.48 -4.47 15.95
N GLU A 48 -7.35 -5.17 16.10
CA GLU A 48 -6.63 -5.23 17.37
C GLU A 48 -6.04 -3.86 17.76
N VAL A 49 -5.42 -3.18 16.78
CA VAL A 49 -4.84 -1.84 16.98
C VAL A 49 -5.91 -0.85 17.44
N PHE A 50 -7.09 -0.85 16.82
CA PHE A 50 -8.20 0.02 17.20
C PHE A 50 -8.76 -0.33 18.56
N GLN A 51 -8.94 -1.62 18.87
CA GLN A 51 -9.42 -2.05 20.17
C GLN A 51 -8.49 -1.55 21.30
N ARG A 52 -7.17 -1.66 21.10
CA ARG A 52 -6.18 -1.12 22.06
C ARG A 52 -6.24 0.39 22.24
N ALA A 53 -6.71 1.11 21.23
CA ALA A 53 -6.95 2.55 21.26
C ALA A 53 -8.35 2.93 21.77
N GLY A 54 -9.20 1.97 22.17
CA GLY A 54 -10.58 2.21 22.57
C GLY A 54 -11.53 2.54 21.40
N LEU A 55 -11.13 2.20 20.17
CA LEU A 55 -11.90 2.43 18.94
C LEU A 55 -12.47 1.11 18.41
N SER A 56 -13.53 1.21 17.61
CA SER A 56 -14.18 0.05 16.97
C SER A 56 -14.57 0.36 15.53
N ILE A 57 -14.54 -0.67 14.68
CA ILE A 57 -14.95 -0.59 13.27
C ILE A 57 -16.43 -0.91 13.20
N LEU A 58 -17.21 0.02 12.63
CA LEU A 58 -18.63 -0.19 12.33
C LEU A 58 -18.78 -0.58 10.85
N LYS A 59 -19.82 -1.36 10.54
CA LYS A 59 -20.14 -1.79 9.18
C LYS A 59 -21.10 -0.83 8.50
#